data_AF-A0A9W9V9K8-F1
#
_entry.id   AF-A0A9W9V9K8-F1
#
_cell.length_a   1.000
_cell.length_b   1.000
_cell.length_c   1.000
_cell.angle_alpha   90.00
_cell.angle_beta   90.00
_cell.angle_gamma   90.00
#
_symmetry.space_group_name_H-M   'P 1'
#
loop_
_entity.id
_entity.type
_entity.pdbx_description
1 polymer ?
#
loop_
_entity_poly.entity_id
_entity_poly.type
_entity_poly.pdbx_seq_one_letter_code
_entity_poly.pdbx_strand_id
1 'polypeptide(L)'
;MPPRSSTKRAYSEPPVDPDESGKKRKANTNVAAKDGSPSPSSSSDFSSGETESETPIMSEDYVDYSMMMAQAEQAETYSSRPPRQQRWKHDGDVPITDPALVPEGWNADELDLDVNDINGQVERCMERISDGILPSFFKFRLSEYEKRRAARDEMIHSEPAGLSWDIVQRLDHLKTIETHLNTNGDPDDQLPNVKAIIKAYREGKLGWSRGWVSYWSKGIQLNAPQKFSVEYHKKLAEEYDTTRAWWVEGLQAAGGANVGAFHGFPPTNSLHTIEYPVEITSDSQSTGCYSITLLVCHDTGADVMAIPEYYIDQLERLGTRCPVHGYNIVATPDGMGVHKVVELDVRLNDGSGQTLSYWLRVQACVLVDMPGPNVSMILSGPFVRFALYTATCPDGQGNLYVCNHKRELKHLPAVPHNFVPRGPPYINTAPPLADGGPPSLSTVAQAITAPTVPMRPPPLQPLKKAKAKKGKKKGKNAAAS
;
A
#
# COMPACT_ATOMS: atom_id res chain seq x y z
N MET A 1 9.03 -9.08 46.95
CA MET A 1 8.24 -9.65 45.84
C MET A 1 8.15 -11.15 46.06
N PRO A 2 6.95 -11.77 46.14
CA PRO A 2 6.85 -13.22 46.23
C PRO A 2 7.04 -13.87 44.85
N PRO A 3 7.45 -15.15 44.78
CA PRO A 3 7.81 -15.81 43.53
C PRO A 3 6.57 -16.21 42.72
N ARG A 4 6.60 -15.93 41.41
CA ARG A 4 5.58 -16.35 40.43
C ARG A 4 5.65 -17.87 40.23
N SER A 5 4.55 -18.56 40.51
CA SER A 5 4.34 -19.96 40.15
C SER A 5 4.10 -20.09 38.64
N SER A 6 4.97 -20.83 37.94
CA SER A 6 4.76 -21.18 36.54
C SER A 6 3.82 -22.39 36.43
N THR A 7 2.60 -22.21 35.93
CA THR A 7 1.77 -23.31 35.47
C THR A 7 2.08 -23.57 33.99
N LYS A 8 2.93 -24.58 33.74
CA LYS A 8 3.08 -25.18 32.42
C LYS A 8 1.76 -25.86 32.05
N ARG A 9 1.07 -25.36 31.03
CA ARG A 9 -0.10 -26.01 30.43
C ARG A 9 0.42 -27.05 29.43
N ALA A 10 0.21 -28.33 29.73
CA ALA A 10 0.47 -29.42 28.80
C ALA A 10 -0.62 -29.42 27.72
N TYR A 11 -0.22 -29.38 26.46
CA TYR A 11 -1.10 -29.72 25.34
C TYR A 11 -1.12 -31.26 25.23
N SER A 12 -2.29 -31.85 25.38
CA SER A 12 -2.56 -33.24 25.04
C SER A 12 -2.96 -33.31 23.56
N GLU A 13 -2.14 -33.97 22.75
CA GLU A 13 -2.50 -34.35 21.37
C GLU A 13 -3.60 -35.44 21.39
N PRO A 14 -4.54 -35.42 20.43
CA PRO A 14 -5.54 -36.48 20.29
C PRO A 14 -4.92 -37.74 19.65
N PRO A 15 -5.49 -38.94 19.92
CA PRO A 15 -4.92 -40.21 19.51
C PRO A 15 -5.09 -40.43 18.00
N VAL A 16 -4.00 -40.82 17.34
CA VAL A 16 -3.98 -41.32 15.97
C VAL A 16 -4.25 -42.81 15.99
N ASP A 17 -5.32 -43.22 15.31
CA ASP A 17 -5.72 -44.61 15.10
C ASP A 17 -4.79 -45.27 14.05
N PRO A 18 -4.15 -46.42 14.33
CA PRO A 18 -3.31 -47.09 13.37
C PRO A 18 -4.07 -48.25 12.73
N ASP A 19 -4.39 -48.15 11.44
CA ASP A 19 -4.37 -49.27 10.49
C ASP A 19 -4.99 -48.83 9.16
N GLU A 20 -4.16 -48.64 8.13
CA GLU A 20 -4.32 -49.43 6.91
C GLU A 20 -3.08 -49.33 5.99
N SER A 21 -2.56 -50.52 5.72
CA SER A 21 -1.60 -50.92 4.69
C SER A 21 -1.73 -50.12 3.38
N GLY A 22 -0.66 -49.63 2.78
CA GLY A 22 0.47 -50.42 2.29
C GLY A 22 0.39 -50.53 0.76
N LYS A 23 1.20 -49.77 0.03
CA LYS A 23 1.49 -50.03 -1.39
C LYS A 23 2.88 -49.55 -1.80
N LYS A 24 3.72 -50.55 -2.04
CA LYS A 24 5.03 -50.61 -2.70
C LYS A 24 5.31 -49.48 -3.71
N ARG A 25 6.51 -48.89 -3.65
CA ARG A 25 7.32 -48.66 -4.86
C ARG A 25 8.83 -48.67 -4.58
N LYS A 26 9.53 -49.15 -5.59
CA LYS A 26 10.87 -49.73 -5.66
C LYS A 26 12.02 -48.84 -5.19
N ALA A 27 12.99 -49.49 -4.56
CA ALA A 27 14.37 -49.05 -4.45
C ALA A 27 15.04 -49.00 -5.84
N ASN A 28 15.88 -47.99 -6.06
CA ASN A 28 17.02 -48.13 -6.95
C ASN A 28 18.20 -47.38 -6.33
N THR A 29 19.22 -48.16 -6.01
CA THR A 29 20.49 -47.74 -5.40
C THR A 29 21.57 -47.63 -6.48
N ASN A 30 22.62 -46.87 -6.16
CA ASN A 30 23.92 -46.72 -6.84
C ASN A 30 23.93 -45.54 -7.84
N VAL A 31 24.83 -44.55 -7.78
CA VAL A 31 26.30 -44.64 -7.73
C VAL A 31 26.91 -43.26 -7.42
N ALA A 32 27.94 -43.31 -6.56
CA ALA A 32 29.18 -42.51 -6.46
C ALA A 32 29.20 -40.98 -6.38
N ALA A 33 29.99 -40.57 -5.38
CA ALA A 33 30.55 -39.26 -5.13
C ALA A 33 31.48 -38.75 -6.25
N LYS A 34 31.53 -37.42 -6.41
CA LYS A 34 32.76 -36.71 -6.73
C LYS A 34 32.69 -35.26 -6.26
N ASP A 35 33.70 -34.89 -5.48
CA ASP A 35 34.02 -33.55 -5.03
C ASP A 35 34.17 -32.55 -6.19
N GLY A 36 33.78 -31.30 -5.93
CA GLY A 36 34.06 -30.17 -6.81
C GLY A 36 33.24 -28.94 -6.47
N SER A 37 33.75 -28.11 -5.55
CA SER A 37 33.26 -26.75 -5.33
C SER A 37 33.29 -25.91 -6.62
N PRO A 38 32.34 -24.99 -6.81
CA PRO A 38 32.62 -23.77 -7.55
C PRO A 38 32.21 -22.52 -6.77
N SER A 39 33.11 -21.54 -6.82
CA SER A 39 32.92 -20.15 -6.37
C SER A 39 31.77 -19.45 -7.12
N PRO A 40 31.11 -18.44 -6.52
CA PRO A 40 30.02 -17.73 -7.16
C PRO A 40 30.54 -16.66 -8.12
N SER A 41 30.45 -16.91 -9.41
CA SER A 41 30.56 -15.88 -10.44
C SER A 41 29.19 -15.23 -10.68
N SER A 42 29.11 -13.94 -10.37
CA SER A 42 28.01 -13.04 -10.67
C SER A 42 27.83 -12.89 -12.19
N SER A 43 26.70 -13.37 -12.71
CA SER A 43 26.18 -13.00 -14.03
C SER A 43 24.65 -13.05 -13.98
N SER A 44 24.02 -11.89 -13.79
CA SER A 44 22.58 -11.73 -13.93
C SER A 44 22.20 -11.74 -15.42
N ASP A 45 22.09 -12.93 -16.00
CA ASP A 45 21.47 -13.13 -17.31
C ASP A 45 19.94 -13.06 -17.17
N PHE A 46 19.37 -11.87 -17.36
CA PHE A 46 17.96 -11.72 -17.69
C PHE A 46 17.74 -12.27 -19.10
N SER A 47 17.50 -13.58 -19.19
CA SER A 47 17.17 -14.29 -20.43
C SER A 47 15.89 -13.73 -21.04
N SER A 48 16.02 -12.93 -22.10
CA SER A 48 14.93 -12.40 -22.89
C SER A 48 14.48 -13.44 -23.91
N GLY A 49 13.54 -14.29 -23.53
CA GLY A 49 13.07 -15.38 -24.40
C GLY A 49 11.65 -15.85 -24.14
N GLU A 50 10.78 -15.04 -23.53
CA GLU A 50 9.36 -15.37 -23.45
C GLU A 50 8.60 -14.57 -24.51
N THR A 51 8.14 -15.30 -25.52
CA THR A 51 7.27 -14.79 -26.57
C THR A 51 5.87 -14.80 -25.97
N GLU A 52 5.53 -13.77 -25.20
CA GLU A 52 4.17 -13.54 -24.73
C GLU A 52 3.25 -13.48 -25.96
N SER A 53 2.41 -14.49 -26.11
CA SER A 53 1.41 -14.54 -27.17
C SER A 53 0.47 -13.36 -27.02
N GLU A 54 0.36 -12.54 -28.07
CA GLU A 54 -0.70 -11.55 -28.24
C GLU A 54 -2.04 -12.28 -28.35
N THR A 55 -2.59 -12.72 -27.22
CA THR A 55 -4.01 -13.07 -27.16
C THR A 55 -4.80 -11.76 -27.24
N PRO A 56 -5.79 -11.65 -28.14
CA PRO A 56 -6.65 -10.48 -28.21
C PRO A 56 -7.31 -10.29 -26.85
N ILE A 57 -7.11 -9.11 -26.26
CA ILE A 57 -7.78 -8.64 -25.05
C ILE A 57 -9.28 -8.64 -25.37
N MET A 58 -10.01 -9.65 -24.88
CA MET A 58 -11.46 -9.66 -24.91
C MET A 58 -11.98 -8.63 -23.90
N SER A 59 -13.19 -8.12 -24.14
CA SER A 59 -13.87 -6.99 -23.49
C SER A 59 -14.19 -7.15 -21.99
N GLU A 60 -13.38 -7.89 -21.22
CA GLU A 60 -13.40 -7.94 -19.75
C GLU A 60 -12.44 -6.88 -19.17
N ASP A 61 -12.52 -5.65 -19.70
CA ASP A 61 -11.63 -4.51 -19.39
C ASP A 61 -12.00 -3.79 -18.07
N TYR A 62 -12.38 -4.55 -17.05
CA TYR A 62 -12.83 -4.00 -15.77
C TYR A 62 -12.04 -4.63 -14.63
N VAL A 63 -11.17 -3.85 -14.00
CA VAL A 63 -10.31 -4.32 -12.91
C VAL A 63 -10.92 -3.88 -11.58
N ASP A 64 -11.06 -4.82 -10.65
CA ASP A 64 -11.77 -4.59 -9.38
C ASP A 64 -10.99 -5.08 -8.16
N TYR A 65 -11.62 -4.98 -6.97
CA TYR A 65 -11.03 -5.36 -5.70
C TYR A 65 -10.59 -6.81 -5.61
N SER A 66 -11.14 -7.72 -6.42
CA SER A 66 -10.75 -9.14 -6.43
C SER A 66 -9.27 -9.27 -6.79
N MET A 67 -8.77 -8.44 -7.71
CA MET A 67 -7.35 -8.42 -8.07
C MET A 67 -6.48 -7.84 -6.95
N MET A 68 -6.94 -6.77 -6.29
CA MET A 68 -6.26 -6.18 -5.13
C MET A 68 -6.19 -7.18 -3.95
N MET A 69 -7.27 -7.91 -3.72
CA MET A 69 -7.39 -8.91 -2.66
C MET A 69 -6.58 -10.18 -2.97
N ALA A 70 -6.49 -10.60 -4.23
CA ALA A 70 -5.66 -11.74 -4.63
C ALA A 70 -4.17 -11.49 -4.41
N GLN A 71 -3.67 -10.27 -4.68
CA GLN A 71 -2.27 -9.90 -4.39
C GLN A 71 -1.99 -9.86 -2.89
N ALA A 72 -2.96 -9.44 -2.10
CA ALA A 72 -2.91 -9.47 -0.64
C ALA A 72 -2.76 -10.90 -0.09
N GLU A 73 -3.51 -11.88 -0.60
CA GLU A 73 -3.37 -13.30 -0.23
C GLU A 73 -1.99 -13.85 -0.60
N GLN A 74 -1.45 -13.45 -1.77
CA GLN A 74 -0.09 -13.84 -2.17
C GLN A 74 0.98 -13.27 -1.22
N ALA A 75 0.82 -12.03 -0.74
CA ALA A 75 1.76 -11.41 0.20
C ALA A 75 1.87 -12.19 1.52
N GLU A 76 0.79 -12.80 2.00
CA GLU A 76 0.84 -13.69 3.19
C GLU A 76 1.63 -14.97 2.89
N THR A 77 1.58 -15.46 1.66
CA THR A 77 2.28 -16.68 1.23
C THR A 77 3.79 -16.44 1.03
N TYR A 78 4.19 -15.23 0.64
CA TYR A 78 5.60 -14.81 0.52
C TYR A 78 6.22 -14.29 1.82
N SER A 79 5.49 -14.35 2.93
CA SER A 79 5.98 -13.91 4.25
C SER A 79 6.93 -14.92 4.89
N SER A 80 7.93 -15.39 4.13
CA SER A 80 9.15 -15.86 4.77
C SER A 80 9.81 -14.62 5.36
N ARG A 81 9.75 -14.48 6.69
CA ARG A 81 10.46 -13.40 7.40
C ARG A 81 11.88 -13.28 6.82
N PRO A 82 12.37 -12.06 6.55
CA PRO A 82 13.73 -11.88 6.09
C PRO A 82 14.69 -12.66 7.00
N PRO A 83 15.80 -13.20 6.46
CA PRO A 83 16.80 -13.86 7.29
C PRO A 83 17.17 -12.97 8.46
N ARG A 84 17.23 -13.56 9.65
CA ARG A 84 17.59 -12.85 10.87
C ARG A 84 18.91 -12.10 10.66
N GLN A 85 18.93 -10.82 11.04
CA GLN A 85 20.15 -10.02 10.93
C GLN A 85 21.29 -10.61 11.77
N GLN A 86 22.52 -10.40 11.33
CA GLN A 86 23.71 -10.80 12.09
C GLN A 86 23.64 -10.17 13.49
N ARG A 87 23.75 -11.01 14.51
CA ARG A 87 23.82 -10.55 15.89
C ARG A 87 25.23 -10.04 16.18
N TRP A 88 25.31 -8.79 16.61
CA TRP A 88 26.54 -8.14 17.02
C TRP A 88 26.58 -8.08 18.53
N LYS A 89 27.74 -8.41 19.12
CA LYS A 89 27.99 -8.32 20.56
C LYS A 89 29.20 -7.45 20.79
N HIS A 90 29.11 -6.54 21.74
CA HIS A 90 30.26 -5.79 22.21
C HIS A 90 30.89 -6.54 23.39
N ASP A 91 32.15 -6.95 23.24
CA ASP A 91 32.89 -7.69 24.27
C ASP A 91 33.67 -6.77 25.23
N GLY A 92 33.61 -5.45 25.06
CA GLY A 92 34.30 -4.49 25.93
C GLY A 92 33.54 -4.20 27.22
N ASP A 93 34.29 -3.80 28.26
CA ASP A 93 33.74 -3.50 29.59
C ASP A 93 32.82 -2.26 29.61
N VAL A 94 32.94 -1.39 28.61
CA VAL A 94 32.17 -0.14 28.50
C VAL A 94 31.24 -0.22 27.29
N PRO A 95 29.91 -0.13 27.46
CA PRO A 95 28.97 -0.17 26.35
C PRO A 95 29.25 0.91 25.29
N ILE A 96 29.02 0.58 24.01
CA ILE A 96 29.03 1.54 22.92
C ILE A 96 27.82 2.45 23.05
N THR A 97 28.03 3.70 23.45
CA THR A 97 26.95 4.70 23.59
C THR A 97 26.93 5.75 22.47
N ASP A 98 28.03 5.86 21.72
CA ASP A 98 28.16 6.75 20.58
C ASP A 98 27.77 6.01 19.28
N PRO A 99 26.76 6.49 18.53
CA PRO A 99 26.39 5.93 17.23
C PRO A 99 27.54 5.88 16.22
N ALA A 100 28.57 6.74 16.33
CA ALA A 100 29.72 6.71 15.44
C ALA A 100 30.65 5.50 15.65
N LEU A 101 30.50 4.80 16.78
CA LEU A 101 31.33 3.65 17.16
C LEU A 101 30.62 2.30 16.93
N VAL A 102 29.41 2.29 16.36
CA VAL A 102 28.71 1.04 16.06
C VAL A 102 29.47 0.24 15.00
N PRO A 103 29.48 -1.10 15.07
CA PRO A 103 30.18 -1.93 14.07
C PRO A 103 29.67 -1.68 12.65
N GLU A 104 30.56 -1.80 11.67
CA GLU A 104 30.18 -1.72 10.26
C GLU A 104 29.14 -2.80 9.90
N GLY A 105 28.06 -2.39 9.24
CA GLY A 105 26.94 -3.29 8.91
C GLY A 105 25.95 -3.54 10.05
N TRP A 106 26.15 -2.95 11.24
CA TRP A 106 25.14 -2.92 12.28
C TRP A 106 23.98 -1.97 11.90
N ASN A 107 22.75 -2.38 12.20
CA ASN A 107 21.56 -1.58 11.91
C ASN A 107 20.65 -1.52 13.15
N ALA A 108 20.19 -0.31 13.50
CA ALA A 108 19.24 -0.10 14.57
C ALA A 108 17.80 -0.48 14.18
N ASP A 109 17.48 -0.57 12.89
CA ASP A 109 16.08 -0.64 12.43
C ASP A 109 15.46 -2.04 12.46
N GLU A 110 16.25 -3.08 12.74
CA GLU A 110 15.76 -4.47 12.91
C GLU A 110 14.85 -4.92 11.75
N LEU A 111 15.28 -4.67 10.51
CA LEU A 111 14.50 -4.88 9.28
C LEU A 111 14.00 -6.33 9.07
N ASP A 112 14.47 -7.28 9.87
CA ASP A 112 14.00 -8.67 9.88
C ASP A 112 12.75 -8.91 10.75
N LEU A 113 12.32 -7.91 11.52
CA LEU A 113 11.12 -7.96 12.36
C LEU A 113 10.00 -7.09 11.80
N ASP A 114 8.79 -7.63 11.83
CA ASP A 114 7.59 -6.83 11.61
C ASP A 114 7.48 -5.77 12.72
N VAL A 115 7.19 -4.53 12.34
CA VAL A 115 6.94 -3.40 13.27
C VAL A 115 5.75 -3.66 14.21
N ASN A 116 4.86 -4.58 13.83
CA ASN A 116 3.70 -5.01 14.59
C ASN A 116 3.94 -6.28 15.43
N ASP A 117 5.08 -6.96 15.27
CA ASP A 117 5.51 -8.05 16.16
C ASP A 117 6.08 -7.47 17.47
N ILE A 118 5.20 -6.88 18.28
CA ILE A 118 5.57 -6.17 19.52
C ILE A 118 6.41 -7.08 20.45
N ASN A 119 6.10 -8.38 20.51
CA ASN A 119 6.86 -9.30 21.34
C ASN A 119 8.27 -9.54 20.79
N GLY A 120 8.40 -9.80 19.48
CA GLY A 120 9.71 -9.92 18.84
C GLY A 120 10.55 -8.64 18.97
N GLN A 121 9.91 -7.48 18.88
CA GLN A 121 10.56 -6.18 19.06
C GLN A 121 11.04 -5.96 20.50
N VAL A 122 10.24 -6.33 21.51
CA VAL A 122 10.63 -6.29 22.93
C VAL A 122 11.82 -7.21 23.19
N GLU A 123 11.77 -8.45 22.70
CA GLU A 123 12.86 -9.42 22.83
C GLU A 123 14.15 -8.90 22.18
N ARG A 124 14.06 -8.34 20.97
CA ARG A 124 15.22 -7.74 20.27
C ARG A 124 15.79 -6.56 21.02
N CYS A 125 14.96 -5.67 21.58
CA CYS A 125 15.45 -4.56 22.40
C CYS A 125 16.24 -5.07 23.62
N MET A 126 15.72 -6.10 24.31
CA MET A 126 16.41 -6.72 25.45
C MET A 126 17.75 -7.35 25.03
N GLU A 127 17.80 -8.03 23.88
CA GLU A 127 19.05 -8.56 23.31
C GLU A 127 20.07 -7.42 23.06
N ARG A 128 19.67 -6.33 22.40
CA ARG A 128 20.58 -5.21 22.08
C ARG A 128 21.09 -4.48 23.32
N ILE A 129 20.24 -4.33 24.35
CA ILE A 129 20.65 -3.81 25.66
C ILE A 129 21.73 -4.72 26.28
N SER A 130 21.54 -6.04 26.18
CA SER A 130 22.51 -7.01 26.71
C SER A 130 23.81 -7.07 25.90
N ASP A 131 23.72 -6.82 24.58
CA ASP A 131 24.86 -6.83 23.67
C ASP A 131 25.74 -5.59 23.82
N GLY A 132 25.35 -4.62 24.64
CA GLY A 132 26.16 -3.44 24.98
C GLY A 132 26.29 -2.41 23.87
N ILE A 133 25.42 -2.44 22.85
CA ILE A 133 25.43 -1.49 21.72
C ILE A 133 24.21 -0.58 21.80
N LEU A 134 24.46 0.72 21.95
CA LEU A 134 23.47 1.79 22.15
C LEU A 134 22.39 1.46 23.20
N PRO A 135 22.75 0.99 24.41
CA PRO A 135 21.76 0.49 25.37
C PRO A 135 20.71 1.52 25.79
N SER A 136 21.06 2.81 25.85
CA SER A 136 20.10 3.88 26.18
C SER A 136 19.01 4.04 25.11
N PHE A 137 19.37 3.91 23.83
CA PHE A 137 18.43 3.98 22.71
C PHE A 137 17.43 2.81 22.78
N PHE A 138 17.93 1.58 22.97
CA PHE A 138 17.06 0.41 23.07
C PHE A 138 16.23 0.37 24.35
N LYS A 139 16.70 0.96 25.46
CA LYS A 139 15.85 1.16 26.67
C LYS A 139 14.69 2.09 26.39
N PHE A 140 14.93 3.21 25.69
CA PHE A 140 13.86 4.11 25.27
C PHE A 140 12.87 3.39 24.35
N ARG A 141 13.37 2.73 23.29
CA ARG A 141 12.54 1.99 22.35
C ARG A 141 11.75 0.85 23.02
N LEU A 142 12.37 0.12 23.96
CA LEU A 142 11.70 -0.90 24.78
C LEU A 142 10.52 -0.29 25.55
N SER A 143 10.71 0.86 26.18
CA SER A 143 9.63 1.52 26.94
C SER A 143 8.44 1.90 26.05
N GLU A 144 8.68 2.28 24.78
CA GLU A 144 7.62 2.55 23.81
C GLU A 144 6.89 1.26 23.40
N TYR A 145 7.61 0.16 23.17
CA TYR A 145 6.96 -1.13 22.90
C TYR A 145 6.19 -1.68 24.09
N GLU A 146 6.67 -1.49 25.32
CA GLU A 146 5.94 -1.87 26.54
C GLU A 146 4.64 -1.09 26.68
N LYS A 147 4.64 0.23 26.39
CA LYS A 147 3.41 1.04 26.33
C LYS A 147 2.44 0.52 25.26
N ARG A 148 2.94 0.26 24.03
CA ARG A 148 2.11 -0.31 22.94
C ARG A 148 1.53 -1.68 23.32
N ARG A 149 2.32 -2.52 23.99
CA ARG A 149 1.87 -3.81 24.52
C ARG A 149 0.77 -3.65 25.55
N ALA A 150 0.95 -2.74 26.52
CA ALA A 150 -0.05 -2.48 27.55
C ALA A 150 -1.37 -1.97 26.94
N ALA A 151 -1.31 -1.04 25.97
CA ALA A 151 -2.49 -0.56 25.26
C ALA A 151 -3.19 -1.67 24.46
N ARG A 152 -2.42 -2.54 23.80
CA ARG A 152 -2.95 -3.74 23.13
C ARG A 152 -3.64 -4.69 24.11
N ASP A 153 -2.98 -4.98 25.22
CA ASP A 153 -3.53 -5.86 26.25
C ASP A 153 -4.81 -5.24 26.84
N GLU A 154 -4.83 -3.95 27.13
CA GLU A 154 -6.03 -3.22 27.61
C GLU A 154 -7.20 -3.35 26.62
N MET A 155 -6.97 -3.13 25.32
CA MET A 155 -8.00 -3.31 24.29
C MET A 155 -8.52 -4.75 24.26
N ILE A 156 -7.64 -5.76 24.33
CA ILE A 156 -8.04 -7.17 24.37
C ILE A 156 -8.91 -7.46 25.60
N HIS A 157 -8.55 -6.94 26.77
CA HIS A 157 -9.32 -7.13 28.01
C HIS A 157 -10.65 -6.36 28.01
N SER A 158 -10.80 -5.33 27.17
CA SER A 158 -12.05 -4.58 27.01
C SER A 158 -13.13 -5.34 26.23
N GLU A 159 -12.77 -6.46 25.60
CA GLU A 159 -13.64 -7.27 24.75
C GLU A 159 -13.77 -8.71 25.26
N PRO A 160 -14.80 -9.48 24.81
CA PRO A 160 -14.94 -10.88 25.16
C PRO A 160 -13.68 -11.71 24.86
N ALA A 161 -13.38 -12.65 25.76
CA ALA A 161 -12.23 -13.54 25.59
C ALA A 161 -12.40 -14.43 24.34
N GLY A 162 -11.29 -14.67 23.63
CA GLY A 162 -11.24 -15.56 22.47
C GLY A 162 -11.34 -14.87 21.11
N LEU A 163 -11.53 -13.54 21.07
CA LEU A 163 -11.48 -12.77 19.83
C LEU A 163 -10.05 -12.63 19.31
N SER A 164 -9.89 -12.62 17.99
CA SER A 164 -8.60 -12.32 17.36
C SER A 164 -8.22 -10.85 17.53
N TRP A 165 -6.93 -10.54 17.41
CA TRP A 165 -6.45 -9.16 17.52
C TRP A 165 -7.10 -8.23 16.47
N ASP A 166 -7.25 -8.70 15.23
CA ASP A 166 -7.91 -7.93 14.17
C ASP A 166 -9.37 -7.60 14.53
N ILE A 167 -10.12 -8.55 15.10
CA ILE A 167 -11.49 -8.30 15.54
C ILE A 167 -11.52 -7.27 16.67
N VAL A 168 -10.59 -7.34 17.62
CA VAL A 168 -10.50 -6.37 18.73
C VAL A 168 -10.21 -4.97 18.19
N GLN A 169 -9.26 -4.82 17.26
CA GLN A 169 -8.97 -3.53 16.61
C GLN A 169 -10.19 -3.01 15.86
N ARG A 170 -10.85 -3.87 15.08
CA ARG A 170 -12.04 -3.48 14.33
C ARG A 170 -13.20 -3.08 15.24
N LEU A 171 -13.39 -3.76 16.37
CA LEU A 171 -14.40 -3.40 17.37
C LEU A 171 -14.15 -2.02 17.98
N ASP A 172 -12.90 -1.71 18.31
CA ASP A 172 -12.52 -0.38 18.78
C ASP A 172 -12.85 0.71 17.74
N HIS A 173 -12.55 0.41 16.47
CA HIS A 173 -12.88 1.31 15.36
C HIS A 173 -14.39 1.51 15.21
N LEU A 174 -15.17 0.43 15.23
CA LEU A 174 -16.62 0.49 15.11
C LEU A 174 -17.27 1.26 16.27
N LYS A 175 -16.75 1.18 17.50
CA LYS A 175 -17.22 2.01 18.64
C LYS A 175 -16.95 3.49 18.41
N THR A 176 -15.79 3.82 17.85
CA THR A 176 -15.44 5.21 17.52
C THR A 176 -16.36 5.75 16.41
N ILE A 177 -16.63 4.93 15.38
CA ILE A 177 -17.60 5.25 14.33
C ILE A 177 -19.01 5.41 14.91
N GLU A 178 -19.45 4.49 15.76
CA GLU A 178 -20.74 4.58 16.46
C GLU A 178 -20.85 5.88 17.26
N THR A 179 -19.80 6.23 18.00
CA THR A 179 -19.76 7.49 18.77
C THR A 179 -19.88 8.69 17.83
N HIS A 180 -19.10 8.72 16.74
CA HIS A 180 -19.14 9.79 15.75
C HIS A 180 -20.53 9.96 15.13
N LEU A 181 -21.19 8.87 14.70
CA LEU A 181 -22.53 8.91 14.10
C LEU A 181 -23.61 9.34 15.12
N ASN A 182 -23.47 8.95 16.39
CA ASN A 182 -24.37 9.44 17.45
C ASN A 182 -24.19 10.95 17.71
N THR A 183 -22.96 11.46 17.63
CA THR A 183 -22.65 12.87 17.93
C THR A 183 -22.97 13.81 16.76
N ASN A 184 -22.59 13.44 15.54
CA ASN A 184 -22.69 14.30 14.36
C ASN A 184 -23.96 14.06 13.52
N GLY A 185 -24.76 13.07 13.94
CA GLY A 185 -25.88 12.57 13.15
C GLY A 185 -25.45 11.44 12.21
N ASP A 186 -26.46 10.78 11.65
CA ASP A 186 -26.30 9.60 10.81
C ASP A 186 -26.97 9.83 9.45
N PRO A 187 -26.41 10.72 8.60
CA PRO A 187 -27.07 11.14 7.36
C PRO A 187 -27.33 9.96 6.40
N ASP A 188 -26.42 8.99 6.43
CA ASP A 188 -26.43 7.79 5.59
C ASP A 188 -27.09 6.58 6.28
N ASP A 189 -27.75 6.73 7.44
CA ASP A 189 -28.44 5.65 8.18
C ASP A 189 -27.55 4.40 8.46
N GLN A 190 -26.28 4.60 8.81
CA GLN A 190 -25.28 3.55 9.04
C GLN A 190 -25.23 3.04 10.48
N LEU A 191 -25.76 3.78 11.45
CA LEU A 191 -25.72 3.40 12.87
C LEU A 191 -26.36 2.02 13.14
N PRO A 192 -27.47 1.61 12.50
CA PRO A 192 -28.00 0.25 12.63
C PRO A 192 -27.01 -0.83 12.18
N ASN A 193 -26.30 -0.60 11.06
CA ASN A 193 -25.29 -1.53 10.55
C ASN A 193 -24.13 -1.67 11.52
N VAL A 194 -23.57 -0.54 11.99
CA VAL A 194 -22.45 -0.52 12.95
C VAL A 194 -22.78 -1.30 14.22
N LYS A 195 -23.95 -1.04 14.82
CA LYS A 195 -24.42 -1.77 16.01
C LYS A 195 -24.58 -3.27 15.78
N ALA A 196 -25.12 -3.65 14.63
CA ALA A 196 -25.32 -5.05 14.27
C ALA A 196 -23.98 -5.78 14.07
N ILE A 197 -23.00 -5.14 13.43
CA ILE A 197 -21.66 -5.69 13.21
C ILE A 197 -20.90 -5.85 14.53
N ILE A 198 -20.92 -4.82 15.41
CA ILE A 198 -20.33 -4.91 16.76
C ILE A 198 -20.88 -6.13 17.51
N LYS A 199 -22.20 -6.31 17.47
CA LYS A 199 -22.87 -7.44 18.10
C LYS A 199 -22.43 -8.77 17.48
N ALA A 200 -22.36 -8.87 16.15
CA ALA A 200 -21.99 -10.10 15.46
C ALA A 200 -20.56 -10.55 15.77
N TYR A 201 -19.59 -9.63 15.86
CA TYR A 201 -18.23 -9.96 16.30
C TYR A 201 -18.18 -10.45 17.75
N ARG A 202 -18.84 -9.74 18.67
CA ARG A 202 -18.87 -10.11 20.09
C ARG A 202 -19.55 -11.45 20.36
N GLU A 203 -20.55 -11.79 19.55
CA GLU A 203 -21.24 -13.09 19.60
C GLU A 203 -20.47 -14.20 18.87
N GLY A 204 -19.33 -13.91 18.24
CA GLY A 204 -18.55 -14.87 17.45
C GLY A 204 -19.26 -15.35 16.17
N LYS A 205 -20.30 -14.63 15.72
CA LYS A 205 -21.04 -14.92 14.47
C LYS A 205 -20.34 -14.36 13.24
N LEU A 206 -19.45 -13.39 13.44
CA LEU A 206 -18.64 -12.78 12.40
C LEU A 206 -17.16 -12.99 12.75
N GLY A 207 -16.41 -13.53 11.81
CA GLY A 207 -14.95 -13.65 11.88
C GLY A 207 -14.27 -12.58 11.03
N TRP A 208 -12.95 -12.44 11.19
CA TRP A 208 -12.13 -11.58 10.34
C TRP A 208 -11.15 -12.41 9.51
N SER A 209 -11.15 -12.20 8.20
CA SER A 209 -10.14 -12.75 7.30
C SER A 209 -9.99 -11.82 6.11
N ARG A 210 -8.75 -11.55 5.70
CA ARG A 210 -8.47 -10.66 4.58
C ARG A 210 -9.08 -11.22 3.30
N GLY A 211 -9.74 -10.37 2.50
CA GLY A 211 -10.42 -10.81 1.28
C GLY A 211 -11.84 -11.36 1.49
N TRP A 212 -12.25 -11.59 2.74
CA TRP A 212 -13.61 -12.05 3.08
C TRP A 212 -14.50 -10.88 3.47
N VAL A 213 -15.73 -10.88 2.97
CA VAL A 213 -16.65 -9.76 3.11
C VAL A 213 -18.03 -10.22 3.56
N SER A 214 -18.72 -9.35 4.28
CA SER A 214 -20.15 -9.47 4.58
C SER A 214 -20.86 -8.16 4.30
N TYR A 215 -22.05 -8.26 3.72
CA TYR A 215 -22.90 -7.16 3.33
C TYR A 215 -23.99 -6.95 4.36
N TRP A 216 -24.25 -5.69 4.69
CA TRP A 216 -25.22 -5.31 5.69
C TRP A 216 -26.12 -4.21 5.15
N SER A 217 -27.41 -4.34 5.43
CA SER A 217 -28.35 -3.25 5.20
C SER A 217 -29.33 -3.09 6.35
N LYS A 218 -29.49 -1.84 6.82
CA LYS A 218 -30.42 -1.47 7.90
C LYS A 218 -30.29 -2.36 9.16
N GLY A 219 -29.05 -2.74 9.50
CA GLY A 219 -28.73 -3.59 10.65
C GLY A 219 -28.92 -5.09 10.42
N ILE A 220 -29.15 -5.53 9.18
CA ILE A 220 -29.34 -6.94 8.83
C ILE A 220 -28.16 -7.42 7.98
N GLN A 221 -27.56 -8.53 8.38
CA GLN A 221 -26.55 -9.22 7.58
C GLN A 221 -27.24 -9.93 6.40
N LEU A 222 -26.82 -9.62 5.18
CA LEU A 222 -27.43 -10.12 3.94
C LEU A 222 -26.82 -11.45 3.49
N ASN A 223 -25.59 -11.74 3.90
CA ASN A 223 -24.87 -12.95 3.56
C ASN A 223 -23.93 -13.40 4.68
N ALA A 224 -23.68 -14.71 4.75
CA ALA A 224 -22.55 -15.22 5.51
C ALA A 224 -21.22 -14.69 4.93
N PRO A 225 -20.19 -14.46 5.75
CA PRO A 225 -18.90 -14.00 5.25
C PRO A 225 -18.37 -14.93 4.15
N GLN A 226 -17.95 -14.34 3.04
CA GLN A 226 -17.42 -15.08 1.88
C GLN A 226 -16.34 -14.27 1.18
N LYS A 227 -15.51 -14.90 0.35
CA LYS A 227 -14.54 -14.17 -0.47
C LYS A 227 -15.26 -13.13 -1.34
N PHE A 228 -14.66 -11.96 -1.47
CA PHE A 228 -15.18 -10.91 -2.35
C PHE A 228 -15.30 -11.41 -3.79
N SER A 229 -16.43 -11.13 -4.43
CA SER A 229 -16.71 -11.38 -5.84
C SER A 229 -17.46 -10.18 -6.38
N VAL A 230 -17.02 -9.67 -7.53
CA VAL A 230 -17.66 -8.50 -8.15
C VAL A 230 -19.03 -8.81 -8.71
N GLU A 231 -19.25 -10.00 -9.23
CA GLU A 231 -20.56 -10.43 -9.70
C GLU A 231 -21.56 -10.44 -8.54
N TYR A 232 -21.13 -10.95 -7.38
CA TYR A 232 -21.97 -10.96 -6.18
C TYR A 232 -22.20 -9.56 -5.63
N HIS A 233 -21.16 -8.71 -5.60
CA HIS A 233 -21.25 -7.31 -5.21
C HIS A 233 -22.25 -6.55 -6.08
N LYS A 234 -22.11 -6.63 -7.40
CA LYS A 234 -23.01 -6.00 -8.39
C LYS A 234 -24.44 -6.48 -8.21
N LYS A 235 -24.64 -7.80 -8.06
CA LYS A 235 -25.96 -8.38 -7.82
C LYS A 235 -26.64 -7.78 -6.59
N LEU A 236 -25.93 -7.66 -5.46
CA LEU A 236 -26.53 -7.06 -4.27
C LEU A 236 -26.74 -5.54 -4.44
N ALA A 237 -25.84 -4.86 -5.14
CA ALA A 237 -25.96 -3.43 -5.41
C ALA A 237 -27.19 -3.10 -6.30
N GLU A 238 -27.65 -4.04 -7.12
CA GLU A 238 -28.89 -3.92 -7.89
C GLU A 238 -30.16 -4.19 -7.05
N GLU A 239 -30.04 -5.01 -6.00
CA GLU A 239 -31.17 -5.42 -5.15
C GLU A 239 -31.44 -4.45 -3.99
N TYR A 240 -30.40 -3.78 -3.51
CA TYR A 240 -30.45 -2.92 -2.32
C TYR A 240 -30.09 -1.47 -2.66
N ASP A 241 -30.64 -0.52 -1.90
CA ASP A 241 -30.19 0.87 -1.95
C ASP A 241 -28.78 0.96 -1.37
N THR A 242 -27.79 1.14 -2.24
CA THR A 242 -26.38 1.24 -1.86
C THR A 242 -25.98 2.65 -1.44
N THR A 243 -26.86 3.64 -1.60
CA THR A 243 -26.56 5.05 -1.29
C THR A 243 -26.78 5.38 0.18
N ARG A 244 -27.54 4.53 0.90
CA ARG A 244 -27.88 4.69 2.32
C ARG A 244 -28.05 3.35 3.00
N ALA A 245 -27.70 3.30 4.28
CA ALA A 245 -27.78 2.12 5.13
C ALA A 245 -27.14 0.88 4.49
N TRP A 246 -26.11 1.07 3.66
CA TRP A 246 -25.35 0.01 2.98
C TRP A 246 -23.94 -0.06 3.58
N TRP A 247 -23.48 -1.26 3.88
CA TRP A 247 -22.17 -1.46 4.47
C TRP A 247 -21.52 -2.73 3.95
N VAL A 248 -20.23 -2.64 3.62
CA VAL A 248 -19.41 -3.77 3.16
C VAL A 248 -18.29 -4.01 4.18
N GLU A 249 -18.52 -4.94 5.10
CA GLU A 249 -17.58 -5.26 6.16
C GLU A 249 -16.51 -6.23 5.65
N GLY A 250 -15.23 -5.96 5.98
CA GLY A 250 -14.09 -6.79 5.56
C GLY A 250 -13.39 -6.34 4.27
N LEU A 251 -13.90 -5.30 3.58
CA LEU A 251 -13.20 -4.68 2.44
C LEU A 251 -11.96 -3.88 2.89
N GLN A 252 -12.06 -3.25 4.06
CA GLN A 252 -11.02 -2.40 4.65
C GLN A 252 -10.21 -3.18 5.67
N ALA A 253 -8.99 -2.72 5.98
CA ALA A 253 -8.19 -3.33 7.04
C ALA A 253 -8.83 -3.10 8.43
N ALA A 254 -8.61 -4.05 9.34
CA ALA A 254 -9.18 -4.00 10.69
C ALA A 254 -8.74 -2.75 11.48
N GLY A 255 -7.49 -2.35 11.30
CA GLY A 255 -6.87 -1.17 11.91
C GLY A 255 -7.14 0.14 11.18
N GLY A 256 -8.16 0.23 10.33
CA GLY A 256 -8.52 1.44 9.60
C GLY A 256 -7.69 1.65 8.33
N ALA A 257 -7.67 2.90 7.84
CA ALA A 257 -6.88 3.29 6.68
C ALA A 257 -5.91 4.42 7.02
N ASN A 258 -4.76 4.45 6.37
CA ASN A 258 -3.87 5.60 6.41
C ASN A 258 -4.03 6.40 5.13
N VAL A 259 -4.11 7.71 5.30
CA VAL A 259 -3.95 8.65 4.20
C VAL A 259 -2.76 9.51 4.60
N GLY A 260 -1.66 9.40 3.85
CA GLY A 260 -0.53 10.29 4.07
C GLY A 260 -0.97 11.74 3.90
N ALA A 261 -0.19 12.71 4.39
CA ALA A 261 -0.22 13.99 3.70
C ALA A 261 1.17 14.42 3.33
N PHE A 262 1.22 15.10 2.19
CA PHE A 262 2.37 15.83 1.75
C PHE A 262 2.40 17.15 2.50
N HIS A 263 3.37 17.29 3.41
CA HIS A 263 3.76 18.60 3.91
C HIS A 263 4.70 19.24 2.89
N GLY A 264 4.17 20.18 2.10
CA GLY A 264 5.00 21.08 1.30
C GLY A 264 5.60 22.17 2.19
N PHE A 265 6.87 22.06 2.56
CA PHE A 265 7.56 23.14 3.25
C PHE A 265 8.01 24.21 2.24
N PRO A 266 7.67 25.50 2.44
CA PRO A 266 8.21 26.58 1.64
C PRO A 266 9.74 26.70 1.80
N PRO A 267 10.48 27.11 0.75
CA PRO A 267 10.00 27.45 -0.58
C PRO A 267 9.61 26.18 -1.35
N THR A 268 8.35 26.11 -1.79
CA THR A 268 7.82 24.99 -2.54
C THR A 268 8.46 25.00 -3.92
N ASN A 269 9.58 24.30 -4.07
CA ASN A 269 9.95 23.83 -5.38
C ASN A 269 8.91 22.77 -5.76
N SER A 270 8.32 22.88 -6.94
CA SER A 270 7.27 21.99 -7.47
C SER A 270 7.74 20.55 -7.70
N LEU A 271 8.82 20.11 -7.04
CA LEU A 271 9.71 19.04 -7.51
C LEU A 271 9.48 17.68 -6.85
N HIS A 272 8.60 17.55 -5.86
CA HIS A 272 8.33 16.25 -5.21
C HIS A 272 6.87 15.83 -5.21
N THR A 273 6.05 16.55 -5.97
CA THR A 273 4.65 16.29 -6.09
C THR A 273 4.35 15.90 -7.52
N ILE A 274 4.04 14.61 -7.75
CA ILE A 274 3.58 14.17 -9.06
C ILE A 274 2.05 14.24 -9.06
N GLU A 275 1.53 15.26 -9.75
CA GLU A 275 0.11 15.36 -10.08
C GLU A 275 -0.18 14.78 -11.45
N TYR A 276 -1.34 14.16 -11.61
CA TYR A 276 -1.82 13.66 -12.90
C TYR A 276 -3.35 13.70 -12.97
N PRO A 277 -3.91 13.82 -14.19
CA PRO A 277 -5.34 13.88 -14.37
C PRO A 277 -5.97 12.49 -14.22
N VAL A 278 -6.88 12.36 -13.26
CA VAL A 278 -7.70 11.17 -13.03
C VAL A 278 -9.14 11.54 -13.30
N GLU A 279 -9.76 10.75 -14.16
CA GLU A 279 -11.18 10.86 -14.41
C GLU A 279 -11.92 9.93 -13.46
N ILE A 280 -12.95 10.46 -12.82
CA ILE A 280 -13.77 9.73 -11.85
C ILE A 280 -15.24 9.77 -12.24
N THR A 281 -15.97 8.72 -11.90
CA THR A 281 -17.42 8.61 -12.02
C THR A 281 -17.96 7.66 -10.94
N SER A 282 -19.25 7.74 -10.62
CA SER A 282 -19.88 6.81 -9.68
C SER A 282 -20.22 5.47 -10.31
N ASP A 283 -20.43 5.41 -11.62
CA ASP A 283 -20.58 4.16 -12.37
C ASP A 283 -20.23 4.34 -13.86
N SER A 284 -19.05 3.87 -14.22
CA SER A 284 -18.51 3.90 -15.60
C SER A 284 -19.23 2.95 -16.55
N GLN A 285 -20.02 2.00 -16.01
CA GLN A 285 -20.80 1.07 -16.82
C GLN A 285 -22.21 1.58 -17.09
N SER A 286 -22.64 2.68 -16.45
CA SER A 286 -23.93 3.30 -16.70
C SER A 286 -23.96 3.97 -18.08
N THR A 287 -25.07 3.78 -18.81
CA THR A 287 -25.25 4.44 -20.11
C THR A 287 -25.38 5.95 -19.90
N GLY A 288 -24.51 6.72 -20.54
CA GLY A 288 -24.48 8.18 -20.35
C GLY A 288 -23.79 8.61 -19.05
N CYS A 289 -22.88 7.79 -18.51
CA CYS A 289 -22.10 8.13 -17.33
C CYS A 289 -21.45 9.52 -17.46
N TYR A 290 -21.66 10.35 -16.44
CA TYR A 290 -20.95 11.61 -16.32
C TYR A 290 -19.69 11.40 -15.49
N SER A 291 -18.60 11.99 -15.97
CA SER A 291 -17.31 11.95 -15.28
C SER A 291 -16.79 13.36 -15.04
N ILE A 292 -15.92 13.49 -14.05
CA ILE A 292 -15.13 14.70 -13.81
C ILE A 292 -13.65 14.34 -13.76
N THR A 293 -12.82 15.24 -14.28
CA THR A 293 -11.36 15.07 -14.26
C THR A 293 -10.76 15.89 -13.13
N LEU A 294 -9.99 15.23 -12.27
CA LEU A 294 -9.32 15.78 -11.11
C LEU A 294 -7.81 15.70 -11.29
N LEU A 295 -7.06 16.69 -10.81
CA LEU A 295 -5.62 16.52 -10.60
C LEU A 295 -5.41 15.86 -9.24
N VAL A 296 -4.77 14.69 -9.24
CA VAL A 296 -4.49 13.94 -8.01
C VAL A 296 -2.99 13.74 -7.85
N CYS A 297 -2.52 13.75 -6.61
CA CYS A 297 -1.16 13.44 -6.22
C CYS A 297 -0.97 11.93 -6.09
N HIS A 298 0.16 11.41 -6.57
CA HIS A 298 0.59 10.09 -6.15
C HIS A 298 0.97 10.09 -4.66
N ASP A 299 0.31 9.26 -3.86
CA ASP A 299 0.72 8.97 -2.49
C ASP A 299 1.03 7.48 -2.32
N THR A 300 2.31 7.15 -2.15
CA THR A 300 2.75 5.78 -1.86
C THR A 300 2.39 5.33 -0.44
N GLY A 301 2.15 6.25 0.47
CA GLY A 301 1.77 6.00 1.86
C GLY A 301 0.27 5.88 2.11
N ALA A 302 -0.58 6.23 1.13
CA ALA A 302 -2.03 6.11 1.27
C ALA A 302 -2.54 4.69 0.94
N ASP A 303 -3.40 4.17 1.81
CA ASP A 303 -4.10 2.90 1.67
C ASP A 303 -5.42 3.03 0.89
N VAL A 304 -5.97 4.24 0.83
CA VAL A 304 -7.28 4.56 0.22
C VAL A 304 -7.20 5.89 -0.52
N MET A 305 -8.01 6.05 -1.57
CA MET A 305 -8.15 7.35 -2.22
C MET A 305 -8.80 8.33 -1.25
N ALA A 306 -8.37 9.58 -1.22
CA ALA A 306 -8.99 10.63 -0.41
C ALA A 306 -9.60 11.67 -1.34
N ILE A 307 -10.91 11.89 -1.24
CA ILE A 307 -11.66 12.79 -2.11
C ILE A 307 -12.47 13.81 -1.29
N PRO A 308 -12.37 15.11 -1.59
CA PRO A 308 -13.24 16.11 -0.97
C PRO A 308 -14.72 15.88 -1.27
N GLU A 309 -15.57 16.11 -0.27
CA GLU A 309 -17.03 15.96 -0.38
C GLU A 309 -17.61 16.76 -1.56
N TYR A 310 -17.10 17.95 -1.83
CA TYR A 310 -17.52 18.79 -2.95
C TYR A 310 -17.44 18.10 -4.33
N TYR A 311 -16.50 17.17 -4.55
CA TYR A 311 -16.43 16.42 -5.81
C TYR A 311 -17.44 15.27 -5.88
N ILE A 312 -17.76 14.67 -4.73
CA ILE A 312 -18.86 13.71 -4.62
C ILE A 312 -20.17 14.42 -4.92
N ASP A 313 -20.44 15.57 -4.28
CA ASP A 313 -21.63 16.39 -4.54
C ASP A 313 -21.79 16.76 -6.01
N GLN A 314 -20.68 17.07 -6.70
CA GLN A 314 -20.71 17.36 -8.14
C GLN A 314 -21.11 16.14 -8.96
N LEU A 315 -20.53 14.96 -8.68
CA LEU A 315 -20.90 13.71 -9.35
C LEU A 315 -22.38 13.40 -9.12
N GLU A 316 -22.87 13.55 -7.89
CA GLU A 316 -24.27 13.27 -7.57
C GLU A 316 -25.23 14.27 -8.24
N ARG A 317 -24.84 15.55 -8.37
CA ARG A 317 -25.60 16.58 -9.12
C ARG A 317 -25.63 16.31 -10.62
N LEU A 318 -24.67 15.56 -11.15
CA LEU A 318 -24.70 15.09 -12.55
C LEU A 318 -25.66 13.91 -12.75
N GLY A 319 -26.28 13.39 -11.69
CA GLY A 319 -27.42 12.47 -11.79
C GLY A 319 -27.13 11.04 -11.34
N THR A 320 -25.92 10.73 -10.89
CA THR A 320 -25.57 9.38 -10.40
C THR A 320 -25.04 9.46 -8.98
N ARG A 321 -25.78 8.89 -8.04
CA ARG A 321 -25.38 8.82 -6.62
C ARG A 321 -24.20 7.88 -6.43
N CYS A 322 -23.32 8.19 -5.47
CA CYS A 322 -22.19 7.33 -5.16
C CYS A 322 -22.59 6.24 -4.15
N PRO A 323 -22.34 4.95 -4.42
CA PRO A 323 -22.55 3.90 -3.43
C PRO A 323 -21.71 4.15 -2.17
N VAL A 324 -22.30 3.95 -1.00
CA VAL A 324 -21.69 4.17 0.32
C VAL A 324 -21.32 2.83 0.93
N HIS A 325 -20.03 2.55 1.08
CA HIS A 325 -19.54 1.28 1.64
C HIS A 325 -19.45 1.27 3.18
N GLY A 326 -19.80 2.39 3.80
CA GLY A 326 -19.81 2.58 5.25
C GLY A 326 -18.93 3.76 5.68
N TYR A 327 -18.35 3.64 6.86
CA TYR A 327 -17.43 4.62 7.43
C TYR A 327 -16.14 3.94 7.87
N ASN A 328 -15.05 4.69 7.85
CA ASN A 328 -13.77 4.23 8.35
C ASN A 328 -13.06 5.29 9.17
N ILE A 329 -12.13 4.85 10.01
CA ILE A 329 -11.19 5.74 10.68
C ILE A 329 -9.99 5.90 9.76
N VAL A 330 -9.69 7.15 9.43
CA VAL A 330 -8.55 7.52 8.62
C VAL A 330 -7.58 8.31 9.49
N ALA A 331 -6.33 7.85 9.54
CA ALA A 331 -5.25 8.65 10.06
C ALA A 331 -4.80 9.63 8.97
N THR A 332 -4.92 10.93 9.26
CA THR A 332 -4.35 12.04 8.51
C THR A 332 -3.28 12.73 9.37
N PRO A 333 -2.46 13.65 8.83
CA PRO A 333 -1.50 14.38 9.65
C PRO A 333 -2.11 15.31 10.69
N ASP A 334 -3.38 15.70 10.53
CA ASP A 334 -4.11 16.48 11.53
C ASP A 334 -4.70 15.59 12.64
N GLY A 335 -4.62 14.26 12.50
CA GLY A 335 -5.06 13.29 13.49
C GLY A 335 -5.90 12.17 12.88
N MET A 336 -6.63 11.46 13.74
CA MET A 336 -7.56 10.43 13.31
C MET A 336 -8.97 11.00 13.16
N GLY A 337 -9.60 10.79 12.01
CA GLY A 337 -10.98 11.21 11.73
C GLY A 337 -11.85 10.04 11.29
N VAL A 338 -13.17 10.14 11.51
CA VAL A 338 -14.15 9.21 10.95
C VAL A 338 -14.66 9.78 9.64
N HIS A 339 -14.51 9.02 8.55
CA HIS A 339 -14.83 9.46 7.19
C HIS A 339 -15.79 8.48 6.51
N LYS A 340 -16.73 9.04 5.76
CA LYS A 340 -17.59 8.28 4.85
C LYS A 340 -16.72 7.63 3.78
N VAL A 341 -17.06 6.39 3.41
CA VAL A 341 -16.36 5.63 2.38
C VAL A 341 -17.32 5.39 1.25
N VAL A 342 -16.95 5.84 0.05
CA VAL A 342 -17.74 5.63 -1.17
C VAL A 342 -16.99 4.74 -2.15
N GLU A 343 -17.74 4.15 -3.06
CA GLU A 343 -17.21 3.43 -4.21
C GLU A 343 -17.22 4.34 -5.45
N LEU A 344 -16.10 4.40 -6.15
CA LEU A 344 -15.93 5.19 -7.37
C LEU A 344 -15.26 4.35 -8.45
N ASP A 345 -15.58 4.65 -9.70
CA ASP A 345 -14.80 4.23 -10.85
C ASP A 345 -13.79 5.31 -11.20
N VAL A 346 -12.53 4.92 -11.34
CA VAL A 346 -11.42 5.83 -11.66
C VAL A 346 -10.64 5.34 -12.86
N ARG A 347 -10.13 6.26 -13.67
CA ARG A 347 -9.14 5.95 -14.71
C ARG A 347 -8.10 7.06 -14.83
N LEU A 348 -6.88 6.67 -15.17
CA LEU A 348 -5.80 7.61 -15.42
C LEU A 348 -5.84 8.09 -16.87
N ASN A 349 -5.72 9.41 -17.07
CA ASN A 349 -5.47 10.01 -18.37
C ASN A 349 -4.04 10.59 -18.39
N ASP A 350 -3.47 10.75 -19.58
CA ASP A 350 -2.21 11.47 -19.78
C ASP A 350 -2.45 13.00 -19.85
N GLY A 351 -1.37 13.77 -19.98
CA GLY A 351 -1.45 15.24 -20.10
C GLY A 351 -2.13 15.74 -21.39
N SER A 352 -2.41 14.86 -22.36
CA SER A 352 -3.17 15.15 -23.58
C SER A 352 -4.65 14.74 -23.47
N GLY A 353 -5.05 14.12 -22.36
CA GLY A 353 -6.37 13.55 -22.15
C GLY A 353 -6.54 12.14 -22.73
N GLN A 354 -5.47 11.51 -23.22
CA GLN A 354 -5.52 10.12 -23.66
C GLN A 354 -5.57 9.18 -22.46
N THR A 355 -6.51 8.24 -22.47
CA THR A 355 -6.64 7.24 -21.40
C THR A 355 -5.45 6.29 -21.35
N LEU A 356 -4.85 6.15 -20.16
CA LEU A 356 -3.71 5.27 -19.87
C LEU A 356 -4.12 3.98 -19.16
N SER A 357 -5.20 4.00 -18.38
CA SER A 357 -5.71 2.82 -17.67
C SER A 357 -7.16 2.53 -18.03
N TYR A 358 -7.58 1.29 -17.82
CA TYR A 358 -8.99 0.92 -17.77
C TYR A 358 -9.69 1.60 -16.59
N TRP A 359 -11.02 1.52 -16.57
CA TRP A 359 -11.80 1.89 -15.39
C TRP A 359 -11.54 0.89 -14.27
N LEU A 360 -11.24 1.40 -13.08
CA LEU A 360 -11.03 0.62 -11.88
C LEU A 360 -12.01 1.03 -10.81
N ARG A 361 -12.63 0.05 -10.15
CA ARG A 361 -13.41 0.32 -8.93
C ARG A 361 -12.49 0.53 -7.75
N VAL A 362 -12.67 1.62 -7.01
CA VAL A 362 -11.88 1.92 -5.81
C VAL A 362 -12.76 2.43 -4.68
N GLN A 363 -12.30 2.19 -3.44
CA GLN A 363 -12.84 2.89 -2.28
C GLN A 363 -12.17 4.25 -2.16
N ALA A 364 -12.99 5.27 -1.91
CA ALA A 364 -12.53 6.61 -1.60
C ALA A 364 -13.11 7.07 -0.27
N CYS A 365 -12.26 7.62 0.59
CA CYS A 365 -12.67 8.30 1.81
C CYS A 365 -13.04 9.75 1.49
N VAL A 366 -14.24 10.15 1.94
CA VAL A 366 -14.78 11.49 1.74
C VAL A 366 -14.31 12.43 2.85
N LEU A 367 -13.68 13.54 2.46
CA LEU A 367 -13.20 14.58 3.38
C LEU A 367 -14.23 15.72 3.47
N VAL A 368 -14.87 15.88 4.64
CA VAL A 368 -16.03 16.77 4.88
C VAL A 368 -15.62 18.24 5.13
N ASP A 369 -14.38 18.50 5.55
CA ASP A 369 -13.98 19.82 6.08
C ASP A 369 -13.00 20.62 5.20
N MET A 370 -13.08 20.47 3.88
CA MET A 370 -12.19 21.20 2.95
C MET A 370 -12.98 22.26 2.15
N PRO A 371 -13.27 23.45 2.73
CA PRO A 371 -14.07 24.47 2.05
C PRO A 371 -13.30 25.10 0.87
N GLY A 372 -13.89 24.97 -0.33
CA GLY A 372 -13.53 25.76 -1.51
C GLY A 372 -12.43 25.17 -2.40
N PRO A 373 -12.03 25.89 -3.48
CA PRO A 373 -11.03 25.42 -4.45
C PRO A 373 -9.59 25.35 -3.90
N ASN A 374 -9.39 25.68 -2.62
CA ASN A 374 -8.10 25.59 -1.93
C ASN A 374 -7.89 24.21 -1.30
N VAL A 375 -8.56 23.17 -1.81
CA VAL A 375 -8.31 21.81 -1.35
C VAL A 375 -6.83 21.49 -1.58
N SER A 376 -6.11 21.17 -0.51
CA SER A 376 -4.81 20.54 -0.65
C SER A 376 -4.96 19.27 -1.47
N MET A 377 -4.00 19.05 -2.37
CA MET A 377 -3.68 17.79 -3.05
C MET A 377 -4.63 16.60 -2.81
N ILE A 378 -5.46 16.26 -3.80
CA ILE A 378 -6.29 15.04 -3.78
C ILE A 378 -5.35 13.85 -3.86
N LEU A 379 -5.48 12.86 -2.97
CA LEU A 379 -4.53 11.75 -2.91
C LEU A 379 -5.08 10.54 -3.65
N SER A 380 -4.28 9.99 -4.57
CA SER A 380 -4.69 8.90 -5.44
C SER A 380 -5.03 7.62 -4.69
N GLY A 381 -4.57 7.45 -3.45
CA GLY A 381 -4.53 6.13 -2.83
C GLY A 381 -3.68 5.16 -3.66
N PRO A 382 -3.96 3.85 -3.58
CA PRO A 382 -3.06 2.86 -4.15
C PRO A 382 -3.35 2.50 -5.61
N PHE A 383 -4.45 2.98 -6.24
CA PHE A 383 -4.95 2.43 -7.52
C PHE A 383 -3.92 2.48 -8.66
N VAL A 384 -3.08 3.52 -8.74
CA VAL A 384 -2.06 3.63 -9.80
C VAL A 384 -1.09 2.44 -9.76
N ARG A 385 -0.73 1.97 -8.57
CA ARG A 385 0.17 0.83 -8.37
C ARG A 385 -0.47 -0.51 -8.76
N PHE A 386 -1.80 -0.57 -8.77
CA PHE A 386 -2.56 -1.74 -9.19
C PHE A 386 -2.84 -1.75 -10.68
N ALA A 387 -3.02 -0.58 -11.29
CA ALA A 387 -3.40 -0.45 -12.69
C ALA A 387 -2.21 -0.37 -13.64
N LEU A 388 -1.09 0.20 -13.20
CA LEU A 388 -0.01 0.63 -14.08
C LEU A 388 1.37 0.31 -13.49
N TYR A 389 2.34 0.19 -14.38
CA TYR A 389 3.74 0.08 -14.01
C TYR A 389 4.30 1.47 -13.75
N THR A 390 4.89 1.65 -12.58
CA THR A 390 5.54 2.90 -12.19
C THR A 390 7.05 2.75 -12.07
N ALA A 391 7.78 3.83 -12.38
CA ALA A 391 9.21 3.90 -12.15
C ALA A 391 9.63 5.35 -11.87
N THR A 392 10.71 5.52 -11.11
CA THR A 392 11.42 6.78 -10.97
C THR A 392 12.82 6.64 -11.57
N CYS A 393 13.34 7.72 -12.12
CA CYS A 393 14.70 7.77 -12.65
C CYS A 393 15.55 8.68 -11.77
N PRO A 394 16.78 8.29 -11.37
CA PRO A 394 17.70 9.19 -10.68
C PRO A 394 18.33 10.15 -11.71
N ASP A 395 17.53 10.89 -12.49
CA ASP A 395 18.01 11.91 -13.44
C ASP A 395 17.97 13.32 -12.85
N GLY A 396 17.56 13.42 -11.58
CA GLY A 396 17.38 14.68 -10.85
C GLY A 396 16.14 15.47 -11.28
N GLN A 397 15.28 14.92 -12.13
CA GLN A 397 14.03 15.57 -12.56
C GLN A 397 12.87 15.27 -11.62
N GLY A 398 12.97 14.23 -10.79
CA GLY A 398 11.88 13.84 -9.87
C GLY A 398 10.64 13.28 -10.58
N ASN A 399 10.78 12.87 -11.85
CA ASN A 399 9.66 12.36 -12.64
C ASN A 399 9.23 10.97 -12.15
N LEU A 400 7.91 10.78 -12.05
CA LEU A 400 7.28 9.47 -12.02
C LEU A 400 6.88 9.09 -13.44
N TYR A 401 7.45 7.99 -13.92
CA TYR A 401 7.07 7.39 -15.19
C TYR A 401 5.99 6.37 -14.94
N VAL A 402 4.90 6.47 -15.68
CA VAL A 402 3.74 5.58 -15.58
C VAL A 402 3.47 5.00 -16.95
N CYS A 403 3.29 3.69 -17.05
CA CYS A 403 3.00 3.01 -18.30
C CYS A 403 2.11 1.78 -18.08
N ASN A 404 1.38 1.37 -19.11
CA ASN A 404 0.50 0.20 -19.06
C ASN A 404 1.26 -1.11 -19.29
N HIS A 405 2.51 -1.06 -19.75
CA HIS A 405 3.31 -2.25 -20.03
C HIS A 405 4.75 -2.14 -19.49
N LYS A 406 5.17 -3.13 -18.70
CA LYS A 406 6.54 -3.27 -18.18
C LYS A 406 7.66 -3.05 -19.20
N ARG A 407 7.46 -3.40 -20.48
CA ARG A 407 8.49 -3.24 -21.53
C ARG A 407 8.78 -1.76 -21.80
N GLU A 408 7.82 -0.88 -21.59
CA GLU A 408 7.98 0.56 -21.78
C GLU A 408 8.90 1.18 -20.73
N LEU A 409 8.97 0.60 -19.52
CA LEU A 409 9.96 0.98 -18.51
C LEU A 409 11.42 0.74 -18.98
N LYS A 410 11.65 -0.04 -20.04
CA LYS A 410 13.00 -0.17 -20.63
C LYS A 410 13.40 1.03 -21.49
N HIS A 411 12.45 1.91 -21.80
CA HIS A 411 12.66 3.12 -22.58
C HIS A 411 12.83 4.37 -21.72
N LEU A 412 12.97 4.21 -20.40
CA LEU A 412 13.29 5.30 -19.50
C LEU A 412 14.59 5.99 -19.92
N PRO A 413 14.73 7.31 -19.69
CA PRO A 413 15.92 8.05 -20.06
C PRO A 413 17.17 7.37 -19.51
N ALA A 414 18.13 7.10 -20.40
CA ALA A 414 19.43 6.60 -19.97
C ALA A 414 20.10 7.66 -19.11
N VAL A 415 20.41 7.29 -17.88
CA VAL A 415 21.23 8.10 -16.98
C VAL A 415 22.62 8.25 -17.65
N PRO A 416 23.13 9.48 -17.86
CA PRO A 416 24.43 9.69 -18.48
C PRO A 416 25.54 8.89 -17.77
N HIS A 417 26.54 8.38 -18.50
CA HIS A 417 27.65 7.62 -17.89
C HIS A 417 28.44 8.42 -16.84
N ASN A 418 28.37 9.74 -16.89
CA ASN A 418 28.97 10.67 -15.94
C ASN A 418 27.96 11.22 -14.93
N PHE A 419 26.77 10.62 -14.82
CA PHE A 419 25.81 11.01 -13.80
C PHE A 419 26.40 10.71 -12.42
N VAL A 420 26.68 11.78 -11.70
CA VAL A 420 26.91 11.71 -10.27
C VAL A 420 25.55 11.90 -9.63
N PRO A 421 25.07 10.98 -8.78
CA PRO A 421 23.90 11.23 -7.94
C PRO A 421 24.11 12.59 -7.31
N ARG A 422 23.30 13.58 -7.72
CA ARG A 422 23.21 14.82 -6.95
C ARG A 422 22.83 14.36 -5.55
N GLY A 423 23.46 14.94 -4.52
CA GLY A 423 23.15 14.62 -3.13
C GLY A 423 21.65 14.78 -2.83
N PRO A 424 21.21 14.72 -1.55
CA PRO A 424 19.81 14.98 -1.22
C PRO A 424 19.30 16.21 -1.99
N PRO A 425 18.06 16.16 -2.54
CA PRO A 425 17.56 17.15 -3.50
C PRO A 425 17.93 18.54 -3.00
N TYR A 426 18.62 19.31 -3.85
CA TYR A 426 19.02 20.67 -3.48
C TYR A 426 17.74 21.46 -3.25
N ILE A 427 17.37 21.63 -1.97
CA ILE A 427 16.32 22.55 -1.58
C ILE A 427 16.84 23.89 -2.06
N ASN A 428 16.10 24.55 -2.94
CA ASN A 428 16.50 25.83 -3.49
C ASN A 428 16.33 26.87 -2.38
N THR A 429 17.27 26.90 -1.43
CA THR A 429 17.31 27.88 -0.37
C THR A 429 17.67 29.21 -1.00
N ALA A 430 17.06 30.30 -0.52
CA ALA A 430 17.50 31.63 -0.91
C ALA A 430 19.03 31.73 -0.77
N PRO A 431 19.75 32.29 -1.75
CA PRO A 431 21.19 32.46 -1.63
C PRO A 431 21.49 33.24 -0.34
N PRO A 432 22.56 32.89 0.39
CA PRO A 432 22.96 33.66 1.56
C PRO A 432 23.17 35.13 1.14
N LEU A 433 22.93 36.06 2.07
CA LEU A 433 23.30 37.45 1.85
C LEU A 433 24.80 37.53 1.54
N ALA A 434 25.23 38.58 0.84
CA ALA A 434 26.63 38.75 0.41
C ALA A 434 27.64 38.74 1.58
N ASP A 435 27.17 38.93 2.81
CA ASP A 435 27.93 38.89 4.06
C ASP A 435 27.83 37.55 4.83
N GLY A 436 27.13 36.55 4.27
CA GLY A 436 26.89 35.25 4.92
C GLY A 436 25.77 35.28 5.98
N GLY A 437 25.01 36.37 6.09
CA GLY A 437 23.86 36.47 6.98
C GLY A 437 22.63 35.70 6.48
N PRO A 438 21.65 35.43 7.38
CA PRO A 438 20.39 34.79 6.99
C PRO A 438 19.67 35.66 5.94
N PRO A 439 19.07 35.05 4.90
CA PRO A 439 18.36 35.80 3.87
C PRO A 439 17.24 36.63 4.51
N SER A 440 17.07 37.87 4.05
CA SER A 440 16.01 38.73 4.57
C SER A 440 14.63 38.13 4.29
N LEU A 441 13.67 38.33 5.21
CA LEU A 441 12.30 37.82 5.05
C LEU A 441 11.65 38.27 3.73
N SER A 442 12.01 39.46 3.23
CA SER A 442 11.55 39.96 1.93
C SER A 442 12.16 39.20 0.75
N THR A 443 13.41 38.74 0.83
CA THR A 443 14.05 37.88 -0.19
C THR A 443 13.39 36.50 -0.24
N VAL A 444 13.02 35.94 0.91
CA VAL A 444 12.27 34.68 0.98
C VAL A 444 10.86 34.86 0.38
N ALA A 445 10.17 35.96 0.68
CA ALA A 445 8.86 36.27 0.10
C ALA A 445 8.89 36.50 -1.43
N GLN A 446 9.97 37.10 -1.95
CA GLN A 446 10.18 37.27 -3.40
C GLN A 446 10.48 35.95 -4.11
N ALA A 447 11.16 35.00 -3.46
CA ALA A 447 11.38 33.66 -4.01
C ALA A 447 10.07 32.85 -4.13
N ILE A 448 9.11 33.08 -3.23
CA ILE A 448 7.78 32.46 -3.25
C ILE A 448 6.90 32.99 -4.41
N THR A 449 7.17 34.20 -4.90
CA THR A 449 6.38 34.87 -5.95
C THR A 449 6.99 34.78 -7.36
N ALA A 450 8.15 34.13 -7.51
CA ALA A 450 8.76 33.95 -8.82
C ALA A 450 7.90 33.02 -9.70
N PRO A 451 7.56 33.41 -10.94
CA PRO A 451 6.77 32.57 -11.83
C PRO A 451 7.53 31.27 -12.12
N THR A 452 6.83 30.15 -11.96
CA THR A 452 7.31 28.82 -12.33
C THR A 452 7.70 28.85 -13.80
N VAL A 453 9.00 28.79 -14.09
CA VAL A 453 9.47 28.64 -15.47
C VAL A 453 8.97 27.28 -15.94
N PRO A 454 8.17 27.19 -17.02
CA PRO A 454 7.71 25.89 -17.52
C PRO A 454 8.94 25.07 -17.93
N MET A 455 9.28 24.09 -17.10
CA MET A 455 10.30 23.10 -17.43
C MET A 455 9.74 22.25 -18.57
N ARG A 456 10.16 22.56 -19.79
CA ARG A 456 9.86 21.72 -20.94
C ARG A 456 10.70 20.44 -20.78
N PRO A 457 10.10 19.24 -20.68
CA PRO A 457 10.87 18.02 -20.65
C PRO A 457 11.75 17.95 -21.91
N PRO A 458 12.99 17.45 -21.81
CA PRO A 458 13.82 17.26 -22.98
C PRO A 458 13.06 16.39 -23.99
N PRO A 459 13.11 16.73 -25.29
CA PRO A 459 12.40 15.97 -26.31
C PRO A 459 12.86 14.51 -26.27
N LEU A 460 11.89 13.59 -26.18
CA LEU A 460 12.13 12.16 -26.31
C LEU A 460 12.91 11.92 -27.61
N GLN A 461 14.07 11.26 -27.51
CA GLN A 461 14.87 10.99 -28.69
C GLN A 461 14.07 10.11 -29.66
N PRO A 462 13.96 10.47 -30.95
CA PRO A 462 13.21 9.68 -31.90
C PRO A 462 13.79 8.27 -31.99
N LEU A 463 12.91 7.26 -31.98
CA LEU A 463 13.25 5.86 -32.19
C LEU A 463 14.16 5.73 -33.42
N LYS A 464 15.41 5.31 -33.20
CA LYS A 464 16.31 4.92 -34.29
C LYS A 464 15.66 3.70 -34.96
N LYS A 465 15.04 3.92 -36.13
CA LYS A 465 14.47 2.85 -36.96
C LYS A 465 15.51 1.73 -37.10
N ALA A 466 15.18 0.55 -36.60
CA ALA A 466 16.04 -0.62 -36.73
C ALA A 466 16.33 -0.84 -38.23
N LYS A 467 17.61 -0.84 -38.61
CA LYS A 467 18.02 -1.15 -39.98
C LYS A 467 17.52 -2.55 -40.31
N ALA A 468 16.58 -2.65 -41.25
CA ALA A 468 16.10 -3.90 -41.78
C ALA A 468 17.29 -4.76 -42.21
N LYS A 469 17.48 -5.92 -41.56
CA LYS A 469 18.45 -6.94 -41.98
C LYS A 469 18.05 -7.38 -43.40
N LYS A 470 18.82 -6.95 -44.42
CA LYS A 470 18.71 -7.46 -45.78
C LYS A 470 18.90 -8.98 -45.74
N GLY A 471 17.82 -9.72 -46.02
CA GLY A 471 17.82 -11.17 -46.14
C GLY A 471 18.84 -11.62 -47.19
N LYS A 472 19.74 -12.53 -46.78
CA LYS A 472 20.75 -13.16 -47.63
C LYS A 472 20.03 -14.15 -48.56
N LYS A 473 19.88 -13.77 -49.84
CA LYS A 473 19.25 -14.59 -50.88
C LYS A 473 20.11 -15.85 -51.10
N LYS A 474 19.59 -17.02 -50.72
CA LYS A 474 20.23 -18.34 -50.91
C LYS A 474 20.16 -18.68 -52.41
N GLY A 475 21.32 -18.79 -53.05
CA GLY A 475 21.45 -19.19 -54.46
C GLY A 475 21.00 -20.64 -54.66
N LYS A 476 20.14 -20.86 -55.65
CA LYS A 476 19.86 -22.18 -56.25
C LYS A 476 20.98 -22.45 -57.27
N ASN A 477 21.80 -23.45 -57.01
CA ASN A 477 22.62 -24.08 -58.05
C ASN A 477 21.73 -25.01 -58.86
N ALA A 478 21.63 -24.73 -60.16
CA ALA A 478 21.24 -25.70 -61.16
C ALA A 478 22.53 -26.31 -61.72
N ALA A 479 22.63 -27.64 -61.71
CA ALA A 479 23.60 -28.39 -62.49
C ALA A 479 22.82 -29.37 -63.35
N ALA A 480 23.04 -29.27 -64.65
CA ALA A 480 22.64 -30.23 -65.67
C ALA A 480 23.92 -30.93 -66.15
N SER A 481 24.06 -32.22 -65.88
CA SER A 481 24.53 -33.30 -66.79
C SER A 481 24.43 -34.62 -66.04
#